data_AF-A0A848VII6-F1
#
_entry.id   AF-A0A848VII6-F1
#
_cell.length_a   1.000
_cell.length_b   1.000
_cell.length_c   1.000
_cell.angle_alpha   90.00
_cell.angle_beta   90.00
_cell.angle_gamma   90.00
#
_symmetry.space_group_name_H-M   'P 1'
#
loop_
_entity.id
_entity.type
_entity.pdbx_description
1 polymer ?
#
loop_
_entity_poly.entity_id
_entity_poly.type
_entity_poly.pdbx_seq_one_letter_code
_entity_poly.pdbx_strand_id
1 'polypeptide(L)'
;MKTRTKRTLAGPAILAFTMLLTGCDSDSNVTGPDSGNGDRTVSGFVTDDAASKSAGNIEGAVVTAAEINSQGQIQAAEGEATTTASGQYTLETSADSDFMIVTATKGDFTSKVLVDASAGARNAMTMTSETHAEAEVYAESRRQGQNEVTTADVAAYVDAEIAARIESGAETASRVAVAIGNAERADNQYREKEGFDDEEAVQREEEEAYREYQSRMSGQVSASVSASAKSDLELASATSSTNAGASVAANAKARSSAKTAMRSFTASMDSATRFQLRKRAELMAAIATGAAIQSEFQAESSSQASAAAQAASELEAEIRAASSEAQIESSWNDFQADIKALVAAELSVSSSVVDAAVSSTSTVAATLDASLLLASTIDAVVNAKAEYYASAESSMRTALATSAKADFGARVLVLASGR
;
A
#
# COMPACT_ATOMS: atom_id res chain seq x y z
N MET A 1 34.00 -26.49 15.63
CA MET A 1 34.52 -25.10 15.57
C MET A 1 34.37 -24.57 14.14
N LYS A 2 33.31 -23.82 13.89
CA LYS A 2 33.13 -23.01 12.67
C LYS A 2 32.72 -21.62 13.13
N THR A 3 33.55 -20.65 12.82
CA THR A 3 33.45 -19.23 13.18
C THR A 3 32.28 -18.59 12.42
N ARG A 4 31.23 -18.18 13.16
CA ARG A 4 30.20 -17.26 12.65
C ARG A 4 30.79 -15.85 12.62
N THR A 5 30.94 -15.31 11.42
CA THR A 5 31.32 -13.92 11.18
C THR A 5 30.17 -13.01 11.63
N LYS A 6 30.39 -12.22 12.69
CA LYS A 6 29.47 -11.17 13.13
C LYS A 6 29.42 -10.08 12.05
N ARG A 7 28.27 -9.89 11.41
CA ARG A 7 27.95 -8.64 10.70
C ARG A 7 27.15 -7.77 11.67
N THR A 8 27.79 -6.75 12.21
CA THR A 8 27.15 -5.60 12.84
C THR A 8 26.46 -4.79 11.75
N LEU A 9 25.14 -4.87 11.68
CA LEU A 9 24.29 -3.90 10.98
C LEU A 9 23.93 -2.83 12.01
N ALA A 10 24.31 -1.59 11.73
CA ALA A 10 23.86 -0.42 12.44
C ALA A 10 22.34 -0.30 12.26
N GLY A 11 21.60 -0.35 13.37
CA GLY A 11 20.15 -0.24 13.36
C GLY A 11 19.68 1.18 13.00
N PRO A 12 18.47 1.35 12.46
CA PRO A 12 17.83 2.64 12.43
C PRO A 12 17.32 2.97 13.83
N ALA A 13 17.73 4.14 14.32
CA ALA A 13 17.25 4.73 15.55
C ALA A 13 15.76 5.06 15.43
N ILE A 14 14.98 4.61 16.42
CA ILE A 14 13.57 4.96 16.61
C ILE A 14 13.49 6.48 16.83
N LEU A 15 12.93 7.19 15.86
CA LEU A 15 12.59 8.60 15.98
C LEU A 15 11.22 8.69 16.64
N ALA A 16 11.23 8.91 17.96
CA ALA A 16 10.04 9.30 18.70
C ALA A 16 9.65 10.73 18.26
N PHE A 17 8.56 10.84 17.50
CA PHE A 17 8.01 12.12 17.08
C PHE A 17 7.16 12.72 18.21
N THR A 18 7.82 13.43 19.13
CA THR A 18 7.14 14.33 20.07
C THR A 18 6.65 15.55 19.31
N MET A 19 5.32 15.66 19.13
CA MET A 19 4.67 16.89 18.67
C MET A 19 4.95 18.02 19.66
N LEU A 20 5.82 18.94 19.26
CA LEU A 20 5.91 20.28 19.86
C LEU A 20 5.24 21.26 18.92
N LEU A 21 4.01 21.62 19.28
CA LEU A 21 3.31 22.80 18.79
C LEU A 21 4.13 24.04 19.15
N THR A 22 4.79 24.62 18.15
CA THR A 22 5.19 26.04 18.18
C THR A 22 4.56 26.72 16.97
N GLY A 23 3.49 27.46 17.23
CA GLY A 23 2.91 28.39 16.28
C GLY A 23 3.93 29.48 15.94
N CYS A 24 4.07 29.75 14.65
CA CYS A 24 4.75 30.94 14.16
C CYS A 24 3.71 31.80 13.46
N ASP A 25 3.30 32.84 14.19
CA ASP A 25 2.62 34.03 13.67
C ASP A 25 3.52 34.70 12.62
N SER A 26 2.96 35.05 11.46
CA SER A 26 3.62 35.88 10.45
C SER A 26 2.56 36.54 9.58
N ASP A 27 2.04 37.63 10.13
CA ASP A 27 1.34 38.71 9.45
C ASP A 27 2.18 39.24 8.26
N SER A 28 1.66 39.13 7.04
CA SER A 28 2.10 39.99 5.93
C SER A 28 0.93 40.27 4.97
N ASN A 29 0.43 41.50 5.08
CA ASN A 29 -0.43 42.16 4.11
C ASN A 29 0.12 42.00 2.68
N VAL A 30 -0.60 41.28 1.83
CA VAL A 30 -0.66 41.58 0.39
C VAL A 30 -2.12 41.77 0.01
N THR A 31 -2.37 42.93 -0.55
CA THR A 31 -3.64 43.49 -1.02
C THR A 31 -4.27 42.71 -2.16
N GLY A 32 -5.59 42.46 -2.04
CA GLY A 32 -6.53 42.46 -3.17
C GLY A 32 -7.12 41.11 -3.56
N PRO A 33 -8.46 41.01 -3.76
CA PRO A 33 -9.12 39.76 -4.10
C PRO A 33 -9.11 39.57 -5.63
N ASP A 34 -8.33 38.60 -6.13
CA ASP A 34 -8.60 38.07 -7.46
C ASP A 34 -9.69 37.01 -7.37
N SER A 35 -10.86 37.42 -7.83
CA SER A 35 -11.93 36.53 -8.25
C SER A 35 -11.80 36.41 -9.77
N GLY A 36 -11.15 35.35 -10.25
CA GLY A 36 -10.94 35.12 -11.67
C GLY A 36 -10.45 33.69 -11.92
N ASN A 37 -11.07 33.00 -12.87
CA ASN A 37 -10.82 31.62 -13.33
C ASN A 37 -9.45 31.06 -12.95
N GLY A 38 -9.45 29.98 -12.16
CA GLY A 38 -8.26 29.41 -11.52
C GLY A 38 -7.34 28.67 -12.49
N ASP A 39 -6.54 29.40 -13.25
CA ASP A 39 -5.42 28.83 -14.00
C ASP A 39 -4.41 28.22 -13.01
N ARG A 40 -4.14 26.92 -13.15
CA ARG A 40 -3.15 26.18 -12.34
C ARG A 40 -1.89 25.96 -13.16
N THR A 41 -0.73 26.08 -12.51
CA THR A 41 0.56 25.81 -13.14
C THR A 41 1.11 24.45 -12.69
N VAL A 42 1.36 23.56 -13.65
CA VAL A 42 1.99 22.25 -13.45
C VAL A 42 3.33 22.20 -14.17
N SER A 43 4.41 21.91 -13.44
CA SER A 43 5.74 21.71 -14.04
C SER A 43 6.20 20.26 -13.90
N GLY A 44 6.96 19.76 -14.87
CA GLY A 44 7.43 18.38 -14.84
C GLY A 44 8.47 18.05 -15.91
N PHE A 45 8.77 16.76 -16.04
CA PHE A 45 9.78 16.23 -16.97
C PHE A 45 9.22 15.05 -17.75
N VAL A 46 9.64 14.91 -19.00
CA VAL A 46 9.28 13.81 -19.90
C VAL A 46 10.54 13.08 -20.35
N THR A 47 10.62 11.78 -20.04
CA THR A 47 11.74 10.91 -20.45
C THR A 47 11.26 9.73 -21.29
N ASP A 48 12.15 9.24 -22.16
CA ASP A 48 12.01 7.94 -22.81
C ASP A 48 12.52 6.86 -21.86
N ASP A 49 11.61 6.33 -21.04
CA ASP A 49 11.89 5.25 -20.10
C ASP A 49 11.68 3.86 -20.74
N ALA A 50 12.01 3.69 -22.03
CA ALA A 50 12.16 2.35 -22.59
C ALA A 50 13.22 1.59 -21.79
N ALA A 51 12.78 0.59 -21.00
CA ALA A 51 13.43 -0.11 -19.88
C ALA A 51 14.83 -0.75 -20.12
N SER A 52 15.59 -0.33 -21.13
CA SER A 52 16.91 -0.87 -21.49
C SER A 52 17.87 0.13 -22.16
N LYS A 53 17.49 1.41 -22.33
CA LYS A 53 18.38 2.45 -22.88
C LYS A 53 18.42 3.64 -21.93
N SER A 54 19.56 4.32 -21.84
CA SER A 54 19.71 5.55 -21.04
C SER A 54 18.55 6.49 -21.32
N ALA A 55 17.75 6.81 -20.29
CA ALA A 55 16.58 7.68 -20.42
C ALA A 55 16.94 8.97 -21.16
N GLY A 56 16.41 9.13 -22.36
CA GLY A 56 16.59 10.33 -23.17
C GLY A 56 15.49 11.32 -22.84
N ASN A 57 15.84 12.58 -22.62
CA ASN A 57 14.82 13.63 -22.48
C ASN A 57 14.04 13.76 -23.80
N ILE A 58 12.72 13.87 -23.73
CA ILE A 58 11.89 14.09 -24.91
C ILE A 58 11.69 15.58 -25.12
N GLU A 59 12.40 16.17 -26.10
CA GLU A 59 12.20 17.55 -26.54
C GLU A 59 11.02 17.68 -27.52
N GLY A 60 10.27 18.78 -27.46
CA GLY A 60 9.23 19.10 -28.45
C GLY A 60 7.98 18.22 -28.36
N ALA A 61 7.74 17.55 -27.24
CA ALA A 61 6.45 16.90 -26.97
C ALA A 61 5.42 17.94 -26.55
N VAL A 62 4.20 17.79 -27.05
CA VAL A 62 3.05 18.61 -26.68
C VAL A 62 2.47 18.07 -25.39
N VAL A 63 2.37 18.91 -24.36
CA VAL A 63 1.88 18.57 -23.03
C VAL A 63 0.53 19.22 -22.80
N THR A 64 -0.44 18.41 -22.40
CA THR A 64 -1.84 18.81 -22.13
C THR A 64 -2.29 18.23 -20.80
N ALA A 65 -3.37 18.77 -20.23
CA ALA A 65 -4.00 18.24 -19.02
C ALA A 65 -5.45 17.81 -19.30
N ALA A 66 -5.91 16.83 -18.52
CA ALA A 66 -7.30 16.43 -18.49
C ALA A 66 -7.73 16.12 -17.06
N GLU A 67 -8.96 16.49 -16.73
CA GLU A 67 -9.60 16.16 -15.47
C GLU A 67 -10.16 14.74 -15.51
N ILE A 68 -10.10 14.05 -14.38
CA ILE A 68 -10.85 12.81 -14.18
C ILE A 68 -11.99 13.14 -13.22
N ASN A 69 -13.23 13.06 -13.69
CA ASN A 69 -14.37 13.21 -12.78
C ASN A 69 -14.60 11.92 -11.96
N SER A 70 -15.51 11.99 -10.99
CA SER A 70 -15.88 10.84 -10.13
C SER A 70 -16.46 9.63 -10.89
N GLN A 71 -16.77 9.76 -12.18
CA GLN A 71 -17.22 8.69 -13.06
C GLN A 71 -16.12 8.16 -13.99
N GLY A 72 -14.88 8.61 -13.82
CA GLY A 72 -13.74 8.24 -14.66
C GLY A 72 -13.79 8.78 -16.08
N GLN A 73 -14.68 9.74 -16.35
CA GLN A 73 -14.69 10.43 -17.63
C GLN A 73 -13.51 11.41 -17.64
N ILE A 74 -12.70 11.28 -18.70
CA ILE A 74 -11.57 12.17 -18.94
C ILE A 74 -12.08 13.36 -19.74
N GLN A 75 -12.06 14.55 -19.14
CA GLN A 75 -12.42 15.79 -19.81
C GLN A 75 -11.15 16.60 -20.04
N ALA A 76 -10.87 16.91 -21.31
CA ALA A 76 -9.73 17.76 -21.65
C ALA A 76 -9.90 19.14 -20.98
N ALA A 77 -8.83 19.61 -20.33
CA ALA A 77 -8.74 20.96 -19.84
C ALA A 77 -8.07 21.85 -20.90
N GLU A 78 -8.30 23.16 -20.81
CA GLU A 78 -7.54 24.12 -21.62
C GLU A 78 -6.10 24.20 -21.11
N GLY A 79 -5.17 24.57 -22.00
CA GLY A 79 -3.75 24.66 -21.70
C GLY A 79 -2.90 23.73 -22.56
N GLU A 80 -1.80 24.25 -23.08
CA GLU A 80 -0.81 23.49 -23.84
C GLU A 80 0.59 24.01 -23.51
N ALA A 81 1.54 23.10 -23.34
CA ALA A 81 2.96 23.41 -23.23
C ALA A 81 3.77 22.54 -24.19
N THR A 82 5.02 22.92 -24.43
CA THR A 82 5.96 22.11 -25.22
C THR A 82 7.19 21.83 -24.39
N THR A 83 7.67 20.58 -24.40
CA THR A 83 8.87 20.23 -23.66
C THR A 83 10.13 20.86 -24.26
N THR A 84 11.04 21.31 -23.41
CA THR A 84 12.35 21.85 -23.80
C THR A 84 13.34 20.74 -24.15
N ALA A 85 14.56 21.09 -24.56
CA ALA A 85 15.66 20.15 -24.80
C ALA A 85 16.04 19.30 -23.57
N SER A 86 15.75 19.79 -22.35
CA SER A 86 15.92 19.03 -21.10
C SER A 86 14.71 18.16 -20.75
N GLY A 87 13.69 18.08 -21.62
CA GLY A 87 12.45 17.36 -21.38
C GLY A 87 11.50 18.06 -20.38
N GLN A 88 11.83 19.28 -19.97
CA GLN A 88 11.05 20.05 -19.01
C GLN A 88 9.83 20.69 -19.66
N TYR A 89 8.73 20.79 -18.93
CA TYR A 89 7.58 21.60 -19.30
C TYR A 89 7.06 22.40 -18.11
N THR A 90 6.37 23.50 -18.42
CA THR A 90 5.53 24.26 -17.50
C THR A 90 4.21 24.51 -18.21
N LEU A 91 3.15 23.89 -17.72
CA LEU A 91 1.80 23.92 -18.27
C LEU A 91 0.93 24.83 -17.40
N GLU A 92 0.34 25.85 -18.00
CA GLU A 92 -0.79 26.58 -17.43
C GLU A 92 -2.07 25.92 -17.94
N THR A 93 -2.97 25.53 -17.04
CA THR A 93 -4.17 24.78 -17.39
C THR A 93 -5.40 25.22 -16.61
N SER A 94 -6.56 25.09 -17.24
CA SER A 94 -7.87 25.35 -16.63
C SER A 94 -8.39 24.19 -15.78
N ALA A 95 -7.62 23.12 -15.59
CA ALA A 95 -8.07 21.94 -14.83
C ALA A 95 -8.30 22.28 -13.35
N ASP A 96 -9.55 22.12 -12.89
CA ASP A 96 -10.01 22.51 -11.54
C ASP A 96 -10.39 21.31 -10.65
N SER A 97 -10.01 20.09 -11.02
CA SER A 97 -10.20 18.89 -10.19
C SER A 97 -9.05 18.65 -9.21
N ASP A 98 -9.29 17.94 -8.10
CA ASP A 98 -8.24 17.55 -7.15
C ASP A 98 -7.18 16.63 -7.78
N PHE A 99 -7.56 15.89 -8.83
CA PHE A 99 -6.64 15.04 -9.59
C PHE A 99 -6.77 15.32 -11.08
N MET A 100 -5.63 15.42 -11.77
CA MET A 100 -5.57 15.56 -13.23
C MET A 100 -4.56 14.60 -13.84
N ILE A 101 -4.80 14.20 -15.09
CA ILE A 101 -3.80 13.51 -15.91
C ILE A 101 -3.11 14.55 -16.76
N VAL A 102 -1.78 14.62 -16.65
CA VAL A 102 -0.96 15.35 -17.60
C VAL A 102 -0.43 14.37 -18.63
N THR A 103 -0.61 14.68 -19.92
CA THR A 103 -0.22 13.83 -21.05
C THR A 103 0.78 14.55 -21.93
N ALA A 104 1.91 13.90 -22.24
CA ALA A 104 2.87 14.35 -23.23
C ALA A 104 2.79 13.49 -24.50
N THR A 105 2.70 14.12 -25.67
CA THR A 105 2.60 13.43 -26.96
C THR A 105 3.62 13.94 -27.98
N LYS A 106 4.24 13.04 -28.75
CA LYS A 106 5.13 13.38 -29.87
C LYS A 106 5.19 12.26 -30.90
N GLY A 107 4.52 12.43 -32.05
CA GLY A 107 4.39 11.35 -33.03
C GLY A 107 3.67 10.16 -32.37
N ASP A 108 4.31 8.99 -32.34
CA ASP A 108 3.76 7.78 -31.70
C ASP A 108 4.05 7.70 -30.19
N PHE A 109 4.91 8.59 -29.64
CA PHE A 109 5.20 8.63 -28.20
C PHE A 109 4.02 9.24 -27.43
N THR A 110 3.60 8.56 -26.36
CA THR A 110 2.63 9.08 -25.39
C THR A 110 3.09 8.69 -23.99
N SER A 111 3.16 9.66 -23.08
CA SER A 111 3.40 9.40 -21.66
C SER A 111 2.42 10.18 -20.80
N LYS A 112 2.10 9.64 -19.63
CA LYS A 112 1.07 10.16 -18.72
C LYS A 112 1.61 10.19 -17.30
N VAL A 113 1.13 11.13 -16.51
CA VAL A 113 1.35 11.18 -15.07
C VAL A 113 0.09 11.69 -14.38
N LEU A 114 -0.24 11.08 -13.25
CA LEU A 114 -1.31 11.51 -12.38
C LEU A 114 -0.78 12.59 -11.42
N VAL A 115 -1.46 13.72 -11.36
CA VAL A 115 -1.06 14.86 -10.53
C VAL A 115 -2.15 15.15 -9.52
N ASP A 116 -1.80 15.13 -8.24
CA ASP A 116 -2.61 15.74 -7.19
C ASP A 116 -2.48 17.27 -7.27
N ALA A 117 -3.60 17.89 -7.64
CA ALA A 117 -3.79 19.30 -7.86
C ALA A 117 -4.65 19.97 -6.76
N SER A 118 -4.89 19.29 -5.65
CA SER A 118 -5.68 19.79 -4.49
C SER A 118 -5.12 21.08 -3.85
N ALA A 119 -3.93 21.54 -4.25
CA ALA A 119 -3.48 22.90 -3.94
C ALA A 119 -2.55 23.50 -5.02
N GLY A 120 -2.72 24.79 -5.33
CA GLY A 120 -1.74 25.70 -5.97
C GLY A 120 -0.81 25.18 -7.08
N ALA A 121 0.38 25.79 -7.19
CA ALA A 121 1.42 25.40 -8.15
C ALA A 121 2.02 24.03 -7.77
N ARG A 122 2.20 23.15 -8.77
CA ARG A 122 2.60 21.75 -8.54
C ARG A 122 3.73 21.29 -9.44
N ASN A 123 4.58 20.44 -8.86
CA ASN A 123 5.53 19.63 -9.62
C ASN A 123 4.94 18.24 -9.81
N ALA A 124 4.82 17.80 -11.05
CA ALA A 124 4.51 16.43 -11.40
C ALA A 124 5.74 15.54 -11.20
N MET A 125 5.49 14.24 -10.99
CA MET A 125 6.55 13.23 -11.11
C MET A 125 7.08 13.21 -12.55
N THR A 126 8.32 12.75 -12.72
CA THR A 126 8.85 12.48 -14.07
C THR A 126 7.95 11.44 -14.76
N MET A 127 7.56 11.70 -16.00
CA MET A 127 6.72 10.78 -16.76
C MET A 127 7.52 9.55 -17.20
N THR A 128 7.14 8.38 -16.68
CA THR A 128 7.75 7.07 -16.98
C THR A 128 6.68 6.06 -17.44
N SER A 129 7.08 4.85 -17.85
CA SER A 129 6.10 3.77 -18.09
C SER A 129 5.30 3.44 -16.83
N GLU A 130 5.90 3.54 -15.63
CA GLU A 130 5.21 3.33 -14.35
C GLU A 130 4.14 4.40 -14.10
N THR A 131 4.48 5.69 -14.19
CA THR A 131 3.48 6.76 -13.99
C THR A 131 2.40 6.76 -15.06
N HIS A 132 2.74 6.31 -16.27
CA HIS A 132 1.77 6.13 -17.34
C HIS A 132 0.75 5.04 -16.97
N ALA A 133 1.24 3.86 -16.56
CA ALA A 133 0.40 2.76 -16.13
C ALA A 133 -0.44 3.15 -14.89
N GLU A 134 0.13 3.85 -13.92
CA GLU A 134 -0.59 4.38 -12.75
C GLU A 134 -1.76 5.28 -13.19
N ALA A 135 -1.51 6.25 -14.08
CA ALA A 135 -2.56 7.15 -14.57
C ALA A 135 -3.68 6.39 -15.31
N GLU A 136 -3.34 5.36 -16.08
CA GLU A 136 -4.34 4.54 -16.79
C GLU A 136 -5.17 3.66 -15.84
N VAL A 137 -4.52 3.03 -14.86
CA VAL A 137 -5.18 2.20 -13.84
C VAL A 137 -6.12 3.06 -12.99
N TYR A 138 -5.69 4.24 -12.55
CA TYR A 138 -6.53 5.15 -11.77
C TYR A 138 -7.73 5.68 -12.56
N ALA A 139 -7.54 6.09 -13.82
CA ALA A 139 -8.67 6.52 -14.65
C ALA A 139 -9.70 5.39 -14.83
N GLU A 140 -9.23 4.16 -14.94
CA GLU A 140 -10.05 2.99 -15.16
C GLU A 140 -10.77 2.50 -13.89
N SER A 141 -10.16 2.63 -12.70
CA SER A 141 -10.85 2.38 -11.44
C SER A 141 -12.07 3.31 -11.28
N ARG A 142 -11.91 4.60 -11.61
CA ARG A 142 -13.01 5.57 -11.61
C ARG A 142 -14.09 5.23 -12.65
N ARG A 143 -13.73 4.76 -13.86
CA ARG A 143 -14.73 4.33 -14.88
C ARG A 143 -15.55 3.14 -14.44
N GLN A 144 -14.97 2.28 -13.63
CA GLN A 144 -15.63 1.10 -13.07
C GLN A 144 -16.43 1.41 -11.80
N GLY A 145 -16.46 2.67 -11.36
CA GLY A 145 -17.13 3.09 -10.14
C GLY A 145 -16.43 2.61 -8.86
N GLN A 146 -15.14 2.31 -8.93
CA GLN A 146 -14.32 1.94 -7.77
C GLN A 146 -13.82 3.20 -7.07
N ASN A 147 -14.72 3.86 -6.36
CA ASN A 147 -14.41 5.14 -5.73
C ASN A 147 -13.47 5.00 -4.52
N GLU A 148 -13.44 3.80 -3.94
CA GLU A 148 -12.55 3.42 -2.85
C GLU A 148 -11.07 3.35 -3.23
N VAL A 149 -10.74 3.28 -4.53
CA VAL A 149 -9.34 3.21 -4.99
C VAL A 149 -8.74 4.62 -5.05
N THR A 150 -7.75 4.88 -4.22
CA THR A 150 -7.02 6.15 -4.17
C THR A 150 -5.82 6.16 -5.11
N THR A 151 -5.21 7.33 -5.29
CA THR A 151 -3.95 7.46 -6.05
C THR A 151 -2.78 6.78 -5.36
N ALA A 152 -2.77 6.77 -4.02
CA ALA A 152 -1.79 6.05 -3.22
C ALA A 152 -1.90 4.55 -3.43
N ASP A 153 -3.11 3.98 -3.50
CA ASP A 153 -3.29 2.56 -3.77
C ASP A 153 -2.69 2.18 -5.12
N VAL A 154 -3.03 2.94 -6.16
CA VAL A 154 -2.50 2.70 -7.49
C VAL A 154 -0.98 2.80 -7.51
N ALA A 155 -0.42 3.86 -6.91
CA ALA A 155 1.02 4.03 -6.81
C ALA A 155 1.69 3.04 -5.85
N ALA A 156 1.00 2.37 -4.94
CA ALA A 156 1.57 1.32 -4.10
C ALA A 156 1.58 -0.04 -4.81
N TYR A 157 0.55 -0.31 -5.63
CA TYR A 157 0.39 -1.59 -6.33
C TYR A 157 1.06 -1.63 -7.70
N VAL A 158 0.97 -0.56 -8.49
CA VAL A 158 1.54 -0.49 -9.84
C VAL A 158 3.03 -0.17 -9.71
N ASP A 159 3.87 -1.05 -10.26
CA ASP A 159 5.30 -0.84 -10.39
C ASP A 159 5.75 -1.04 -11.83
N ALA A 160 7.04 -0.83 -12.09
CA ALA A 160 7.64 -1.01 -13.40
C ALA A 160 7.36 -2.39 -14.05
N GLU A 161 7.21 -3.46 -13.27
CA GLU A 161 6.90 -4.78 -13.84
C GLU A 161 5.46 -4.85 -14.34
N ILE A 162 4.49 -4.37 -13.54
CA ILE A 162 3.08 -4.29 -13.96
C ILE A 162 2.93 -3.34 -15.15
N ALA A 163 3.61 -2.20 -15.11
CA ALA A 163 3.64 -1.24 -16.21
C ALA A 163 4.10 -1.89 -17.52
N ALA A 164 5.18 -2.66 -17.49
CA ALA A 164 5.67 -3.39 -18.66
C ALA A 164 4.67 -4.44 -19.18
N ARG A 165 3.88 -5.08 -18.29
CA ARG A 165 2.80 -6.01 -18.72
C ARG A 165 1.63 -5.28 -19.39
N ILE A 166 1.26 -4.10 -18.90
CA ILE A 166 0.23 -3.25 -19.51
C ILE A 166 0.72 -2.73 -20.88
N GLU A 167 1.93 -2.19 -20.94
CA GLU A 167 2.54 -1.64 -22.16
C GLU A 167 2.66 -2.71 -23.26
N SER A 168 3.06 -3.93 -22.90
CA SER A 168 3.13 -5.06 -23.84
C SER A 168 1.78 -5.68 -24.21
N GLY A 169 0.68 -5.25 -23.60
CA GLY A 169 -0.66 -5.82 -23.79
C GLY A 169 -0.86 -7.22 -23.21
N ALA A 170 0.08 -7.70 -22.38
CA ALA A 170 -0.06 -8.97 -21.68
C ALA A 170 -1.10 -8.91 -20.55
N GLU A 171 -1.36 -7.71 -20.04
CA GLU A 171 -2.43 -7.41 -19.10
C GLU A 171 -3.05 -6.05 -19.46
N THR A 172 -4.19 -5.71 -18.86
CA THR A 172 -4.84 -4.40 -19.08
C THR A 172 -4.91 -3.60 -17.79
N ALA A 173 -4.81 -2.26 -17.90
CA ALA A 173 -5.03 -1.34 -16.78
C ALA A 173 -6.38 -1.60 -16.10
N SER A 174 -7.39 -1.98 -16.89
CA SER A 174 -8.73 -2.35 -16.42
C SER A 174 -8.76 -3.54 -15.47
N ARG A 175 -8.05 -4.62 -15.80
CA ARG A 175 -7.99 -5.79 -14.93
C ARG A 175 -7.16 -5.53 -13.67
N VAL A 176 -6.12 -4.72 -13.78
CA VAL A 176 -5.32 -4.27 -12.63
C VAL A 176 -6.17 -3.40 -11.69
N ALA A 177 -6.93 -2.43 -12.22
CA ALA A 177 -7.86 -1.62 -11.45
C ALA A 177 -8.90 -2.49 -10.72
N VAL A 178 -9.56 -3.43 -11.42
CA VAL A 178 -10.49 -4.39 -10.80
C VAL A 178 -9.86 -5.10 -9.61
N ALA A 179 -8.63 -5.59 -9.76
CA ALA A 179 -7.93 -6.32 -8.71
C ALA A 179 -7.64 -5.46 -7.48
N ILE A 180 -7.14 -4.23 -7.68
CA ILE A 180 -6.89 -3.26 -6.60
C ILE A 180 -8.20 -2.92 -5.90
N GLY A 181 -9.24 -2.52 -6.64
CA GLY A 181 -10.53 -2.16 -6.04
C GLY A 181 -11.22 -3.33 -5.32
N ASN A 182 -11.00 -4.57 -5.73
CA ASN A 182 -11.47 -5.73 -4.97
C ASN A 182 -10.71 -5.91 -3.65
N ALA A 183 -9.40 -5.65 -3.63
CA ALA A 183 -8.61 -5.70 -2.40
C ALA A 183 -9.03 -4.58 -1.42
N GLU A 184 -9.12 -3.33 -1.88
CA GLU A 184 -9.50 -2.19 -1.04
C GLU A 184 -10.96 -2.29 -0.56
N ARG A 185 -11.88 -2.78 -1.38
CA ARG A 185 -13.26 -3.07 -0.92
C ARG A 185 -13.28 -4.13 0.18
N ALA A 186 -12.45 -5.16 0.08
CA ALA A 186 -12.36 -6.19 1.12
C ALA A 186 -11.72 -5.66 2.41
N ASP A 187 -10.82 -4.68 2.29
CA ASP A 187 -10.26 -3.94 3.42
C ASP A 187 -11.36 -3.11 4.10
N ASN A 188 -11.99 -2.19 3.35
CA ASN A 188 -13.04 -1.28 3.83
C ASN A 188 -14.18 -2.04 4.52
N GLN A 189 -14.75 -3.05 3.86
CA GLN A 189 -15.83 -3.86 4.45
C GLN A 189 -15.40 -4.62 5.71
N TYR A 190 -14.16 -5.06 5.80
CA TYR A 190 -13.67 -5.73 7.01
C TYR A 190 -13.52 -4.73 8.16
N ARG A 191 -13.01 -3.52 7.89
CA ARG A 191 -12.92 -2.46 8.91
C ARG A 191 -14.29 -2.05 9.44
N GLU A 192 -15.28 -1.90 8.57
CA GLU A 192 -16.67 -1.60 8.96
C GLU A 192 -17.22 -2.66 9.93
N LYS A 193 -16.92 -3.94 9.68
CA LYS A 193 -17.30 -5.04 10.57
C LYS A 193 -16.61 -5.01 11.93
N GLU A 194 -15.38 -4.49 12.00
CA GLU A 194 -14.67 -4.24 13.26
C GLU A 194 -15.10 -2.90 13.91
N GLY A 195 -16.08 -2.21 13.34
CA GLY A 195 -16.69 -1.00 13.90
C GLY A 195 -15.99 0.31 13.52
N PHE A 196 -15.22 0.33 12.45
CA PHE A 196 -14.59 1.54 11.90
C PHE A 196 -15.11 1.82 10.48
N ASP A 197 -15.89 2.90 10.33
CA ASP A 197 -16.59 3.28 9.09
C ASP A 197 -16.19 4.66 8.54
N ASP A 198 -15.08 5.24 9.01
CA ASP A 198 -14.58 6.55 8.55
C ASP A 198 -13.71 6.41 7.29
N GLU A 199 -14.32 6.03 6.17
CA GLU A 199 -13.66 5.87 4.87
C GLU A 199 -13.01 7.18 4.38
N GLU A 200 -13.65 8.32 4.63
CA GLU A 200 -13.12 9.64 4.25
C GLU A 200 -11.83 9.99 5.00
N ALA A 201 -11.70 9.61 6.27
CA ALA A 201 -10.45 9.79 7.00
C ALA A 201 -9.33 8.92 6.45
N VAL A 202 -9.60 7.67 6.08
CA VAL A 202 -8.60 6.79 5.45
C VAL A 202 -8.14 7.36 4.12
N GLN A 203 -9.09 7.77 3.27
CA GLN A 203 -8.79 8.37 1.98
C GLN A 203 -7.91 9.61 2.13
N ARG A 204 -8.17 10.46 3.14
CA ARG A 204 -7.35 11.66 3.40
C ARG A 204 -5.89 11.33 3.74
N GLU A 205 -5.67 10.30 4.56
CA GLU A 205 -4.32 9.82 4.91
C GLU A 205 -3.59 9.30 3.67
N GLU A 206 -4.29 8.58 2.80
CA GLU A 206 -3.73 8.07 1.54
C GLU A 206 -3.41 9.19 0.54
N GLU A 207 -4.30 10.16 0.39
CA GLU A 207 -4.05 11.33 -0.46
C GLU A 207 -2.88 12.19 0.07
N GLU A 208 -2.73 12.33 1.39
CA GLU A 208 -1.54 12.96 1.97
C GLU A 208 -0.25 12.17 1.68
N ALA A 209 -0.28 10.85 1.82
CA ALA A 209 0.85 9.99 1.48
C ALA A 209 1.25 10.11 0.01
N TYR A 210 0.27 10.14 -0.91
CA TYR A 210 0.54 10.33 -2.34
C TYR A 210 1.13 11.71 -2.63
N ARG A 211 0.65 12.77 -1.95
CA ARG A 211 1.23 14.12 -2.11
C ARG A 211 2.68 14.19 -1.67
N GLU A 212 3.03 13.54 -0.56
CA GLU A 212 4.43 13.43 -0.13
C GLU A 212 5.28 12.66 -1.14
N TYR A 213 4.76 11.51 -1.63
CA TYR A 213 5.41 10.71 -2.66
C TYR A 213 5.66 11.53 -3.93
N GLN A 214 4.63 12.20 -4.47
CA GLN A 214 4.74 13.04 -5.66
C GLN A 214 5.76 14.17 -5.47
N SER A 215 5.77 14.83 -4.31
CA SER A 215 6.73 15.88 -3.98
C SER A 215 8.17 15.37 -4.02
N ARG A 216 8.42 14.20 -3.42
CA ARG A 216 9.75 13.57 -3.39
C ARG A 216 10.19 12.99 -4.72
N MET A 217 9.24 12.59 -5.55
CA MET A 217 9.43 12.06 -6.90
C MET A 217 9.41 13.15 -7.98
N SER A 218 9.31 14.43 -7.59
CA SER A 218 9.32 15.53 -8.53
C SER A 218 10.71 15.73 -9.16
N GLY A 219 10.73 15.85 -10.49
CA GLY A 219 11.97 15.96 -11.25
C GLY A 219 12.77 14.67 -11.37
N GLN A 220 14.03 14.80 -11.82
CA GLN A 220 14.93 13.66 -11.97
C GLN A 220 15.48 13.23 -10.60
N VAL A 221 14.98 12.10 -10.10
CA VAL A 221 15.35 11.57 -8.78
C VAL A 221 16.34 10.40 -8.90
N SER A 222 17.18 10.23 -7.87
CA SER A 222 18.07 9.07 -7.80
C SER A 222 17.31 7.79 -7.43
N ALA A 223 17.84 6.64 -7.79
CA ALA A 223 17.25 5.34 -7.44
C ALA A 223 17.06 5.16 -5.92
N SER A 224 17.95 5.71 -5.09
CA SER A 224 17.83 5.63 -3.63
C SER A 224 16.67 6.49 -3.10
N VAL A 225 16.46 7.68 -3.67
CA VAL A 225 15.34 8.56 -3.30
C VAL A 225 14.02 7.91 -3.71
N SER A 226 13.96 7.37 -4.93
CA SER A 226 12.78 6.65 -5.42
C SER A 226 12.44 5.42 -4.57
N ALA A 227 13.42 4.58 -4.26
CA ALA A 227 13.21 3.41 -3.41
C ALA A 227 12.72 3.78 -2.00
N SER A 228 13.30 4.82 -1.39
CA SER A 228 12.84 5.30 -0.07
C SER A 228 11.45 5.90 -0.15
N ALA A 229 11.15 6.75 -1.15
CA ALA A 229 9.84 7.36 -1.30
C ALA A 229 8.73 6.30 -1.52
N LYS A 230 9.00 5.27 -2.34
CA LYS A 230 8.08 4.14 -2.53
C LYS A 230 7.88 3.36 -1.23
N SER A 231 8.95 3.09 -0.48
CA SER A 231 8.85 2.40 0.82
C SER A 231 8.02 3.18 1.83
N ASP A 232 8.14 4.51 1.85
CA ASP A 232 7.39 5.37 2.77
C ASP A 232 5.91 5.44 2.35
N LEU A 233 5.62 5.50 1.04
CA LEU A 233 4.26 5.38 0.51
C LEU A 233 3.62 4.04 0.89
N GLU A 234 4.32 2.91 0.70
CA GLU A 234 3.84 1.57 1.05
C GLU A 234 3.49 1.46 2.54
N LEU A 235 4.33 2.03 3.40
CA LEU A 235 4.09 2.07 4.84
C LEU A 235 2.83 2.91 5.15
N ALA A 236 2.74 4.10 4.57
CA ALA A 236 1.60 5.00 4.78
C ALA A 236 0.29 4.34 4.31
N SER A 237 0.24 3.75 3.11
CA SER A 237 -0.91 2.97 2.63
C SER A 237 -1.25 1.81 3.56
N ALA A 238 -0.26 1.00 3.98
CA ALA A 238 -0.52 -0.14 4.87
C ALA A 238 -1.04 0.26 6.27
N THR A 239 -0.83 1.51 6.68
CA THR A 239 -1.16 2.05 8.02
C THR A 239 -2.22 3.14 8.01
N SER A 240 -2.73 3.54 6.83
CA SER A 240 -3.68 4.65 6.64
C SER A 240 -4.88 4.56 7.57
N SER A 241 -5.48 3.37 7.67
CA SER A 241 -6.61 3.13 8.57
C SER A 241 -6.27 3.32 10.05
N THR A 242 -5.06 2.94 10.47
CA THR A 242 -4.62 3.15 11.85
C THR A 242 -4.40 4.63 12.14
N ASN A 243 -3.81 5.37 11.19
CA ASN A 243 -3.61 6.82 11.32
C ASN A 243 -4.94 7.57 11.35
N ALA A 244 -5.92 7.10 10.58
CA ALA A 244 -7.30 7.58 10.59
C ALA A 244 -8.09 7.20 11.87
N GLY A 245 -7.53 6.38 12.76
CA GLY A 245 -8.10 6.07 14.07
C GLY A 245 -8.66 4.66 14.25
N ALA A 246 -8.56 3.78 13.25
CA ALA A 246 -8.86 2.36 13.42
C ALA A 246 -7.85 1.72 14.40
N SER A 247 -8.27 0.66 15.10
CA SER A 247 -7.31 -0.10 15.92
C SER A 247 -6.29 -0.81 15.03
N VAL A 248 -5.04 -0.92 15.51
CA VAL A 248 -3.96 -1.60 14.76
C VAL A 248 -4.34 -3.06 14.43
N ALA A 249 -5.04 -3.73 15.35
CA ALA A 249 -5.53 -5.09 15.14
C ALA A 249 -6.62 -5.17 14.07
N ALA A 250 -7.57 -4.23 14.03
CA ALA A 250 -8.59 -4.16 12.98
C ALA A 250 -7.95 -3.92 11.61
N ASN A 251 -6.97 -3.00 11.52
CA ASN A 251 -6.21 -2.75 10.30
C ASN A 251 -5.45 -3.99 9.82
N ALA A 252 -4.78 -4.73 10.72
CA ALA A 252 -4.10 -5.98 10.35
C ALA A 252 -5.04 -7.05 9.78
N LYS A 253 -6.22 -7.22 10.40
CA LYS A 253 -7.25 -8.15 9.92
C LYS A 253 -7.86 -7.71 8.59
N ALA A 254 -8.08 -6.40 8.41
CA ALA A 254 -8.55 -5.83 7.15
C ALA A 254 -7.54 -6.05 6.02
N ARG A 255 -6.25 -5.74 6.22
CA ARG A 255 -5.20 -5.96 5.22
C ARG A 255 -4.99 -7.45 4.91
N SER A 256 -5.24 -8.35 5.88
CA SER A 256 -5.30 -9.81 5.64
C SER A 256 -6.49 -10.22 4.77
N SER A 257 -7.65 -9.57 4.94
CA SER A 257 -8.82 -9.74 4.07
C SER A 257 -8.53 -9.24 2.65
N ALA A 258 -7.96 -8.04 2.51
CA ALA A 258 -7.52 -7.46 1.24
C ALA A 258 -6.56 -8.37 0.48
N LYS A 259 -5.54 -8.90 1.16
CA LYS A 259 -4.62 -9.92 0.62
C LYS A 259 -5.36 -11.15 0.07
N THR A 260 -6.40 -11.60 0.76
CA THR A 260 -7.16 -12.81 0.38
C THR A 260 -8.07 -12.55 -0.81
N ALA A 261 -8.70 -11.38 -0.86
CA ALA A 261 -9.41 -10.92 -2.04
C ALA A 261 -8.46 -10.81 -3.22
N MET A 262 -7.28 -10.17 -3.05
CA MET A 262 -6.26 -10.07 -4.09
C MET A 262 -5.88 -11.46 -4.62
N ARG A 263 -5.61 -12.43 -3.75
CA ARG A 263 -5.33 -13.83 -4.16
C ARG A 263 -6.48 -14.43 -4.98
N SER A 264 -7.72 -14.26 -4.54
CA SER A 264 -8.89 -14.85 -5.18
C SER A 264 -9.18 -14.25 -6.57
N PHE A 265 -9.20 -12.92 -6.67
CA PHE A 265 -9.64 -12.21 -7.87
C PHE A 265 -8.54 -12.00 -8.92
N THR A 266 -7.27 -12.26 -8.59
CA THR A 266 -6.16 -12.26 -9.55
C THR A 266 -5.86 -13.64 -10.14
N ALA A 267 -6.57 -14.69 -9.74
CA ALA A 267 -6.24 -16.07 -10.13
C ALA A 267 -6.17 -16.29 -11.66
N SER A 268 -7.01 -15.57 -12.42
CA SER A 268 -7.11 -15.63 -13.88
C SER A 268 -6.18 -14.67 -14.63
N MET A 269 -5.43 -13.82 -13.90
CA MET A 269 -4.49 -12.88 -14.51
C MET A 269 -3.23 -13.57 -14.99
N ASP A 270 -2.45 -12.84 -15.79
CA ASP A 270 -1.11 -13.27 -16.16
C ASP A 270 -0.26 -13.56 -14.92
N SER A 271 0.58 -14.60 -14.97
CA SER A 271 1.32 -15.06 -13.79
C SER A 271 2.27 -14.03 -13.21
N ALA A 272 2.88 -13.18 -14.04
CA ALA A 272 3.79 -12.14 -13.57
C ALA A 272 3.01 -11.01 -12.89
N THR A 273 1.94 -10.51 -13.54
CA THR A 273 1.08 -9.48 -12.93
C THR A 273 0.44 -9.98 -11.63
N ARG A 274 -0.07 -11.22 -11.64
CA ARG A 274 -0.65 -11.88 -10.47
C ARG A 274 0.33 -11.96 -9.32
N PHE A 275 1.57 -12.38 -9.59
CA PHE A 275 2.61 -12.45 -8.57
C PHE A 275 2.90 -11.07 -7.98
N GLN A 276 3.08 -10.04 -8.81
CA GLN A 276 3.42 -8.69 -8.32
C GLN A 276 2.29 -8.07 -7.49
N LEU A 277 1.04 -8.12 -7.97
CA LEU A 277 -0.11 -7.63 -7.21
C LEU A 277 -0.26 -8.35 -5.87
N ARG A 278 -0.10 -9.68 -5.85
CA ARG A 278 -0.15 -10.46 -4.61
C ARG A 278 1.01 -10.09 -3.70
N LYS A 279 2.24 -9.96 -4.21
CA LYS A 279 3.42 -9.55 -3.43
C LYS A 279 3.20 -8.21 -2.73
N ARG A 280 2.60 -7.23 -3.40
CA ARG A 280 2.26 -5.93 -2.79
C ARG A 280 1.20 -6.07 -1.69
N ALA A 281 0.13 -6.82 -1.92
CA ALA A 281 -0.88 -7.07 -0.89
C ALA A 281 -0.31 -7.84 0.32
N GLU A 282 0.61 -8.77 0.09
CA GLU A 282 1.35 -9.49 1.14
C GLU A 282 2.22 -8.56 1.96
N LEU A 283 2.91 -7.61 1.31
CA LEU A 283 3.72 -6.61 1.99
C LEU A 283 2.88 -5.69 2.87
N MET A 284 1.76 -5.17 2.37
CA MET A 284 0.84 -4.35 3.17
C MET A 284 0.29 -5.12 4.37
N ALA A 285 -0.12 -6.38 4.17
CA ALA A 285 -0.58 -7.24 5.25
C ALA A 285 0.53 -7.54 6.28
N ALA A 286 1.77 -7.72 5.83
CA ALA A 286 2.92 -7.93 6.71
C ALA A 286 3.22 -6.71 7.58
N ILE A 287 3.23 -5.51 7.00
CA ILE A 287 3.42 -4.24 7.73
C ILE A 287 2.33 -4.09 8.80
N ALA A 288 1.06 -4.22 8.42
CA ALA A 288 -0.06 -4.06 9.36
C ALA A 288 -0.06 -5.14 10.46
N THR A 289 0.21 -6.40 10.11
CA THR A 289 0.30 -7.52 11.07
C THR A 289 1.47 -7.36 12.03
N GLY A 290 2.63 -6.94 11.54
CA GLY A 290 3.81 -6.63 12.34
C GLY A 290 3.53 -5.55 13.36
N ALA A 291 2.92 -4.44 12.92
CA ALA A 291 2.50 -3.35 13.80
C ALA A 291 1.50 -3.81 14.88
N ALA A 292 0.50 -4.63 14.50
CA ALA A 292 -0.49 -5.15 15.45
C ALA A 292 0.14 -6.07 16.51
N ILE A 293 1.01 -6.99 16.09
CA ILE A 293 1.72 -7.89 17.02
C ILE A 293 2.64 -7.10 17.93
N GLN A 294 3.41 -6.14 17.39
CA GLN A 294 4.25 -5.28 18.21
C GLN A 294 3.42 -4.50 19.24
N SER A 295 2.27 -3.96 18.84
CA SER A 295 1.35 -3.24 19.73
C SER A 295 0.87 -4.12 20.89
N GLU A 296 0.52 -5.38 20.62
CA GLU A 296 0.13 -6.35 21.65
C GLU A 296 1.26 -6.63 22.65
N PHE A 297 2.50 -6.85 22.18
CA PHE A 297 3.65 -7.04 23.07
C PHE A 297 3.95 -5.77 23.89
N GLN A 298 3.79 -4.58 23.31
CA GLN A 298 3.98 -3.31 24.02
C GLN A 298 2.90 -3.07 25.07
N ALA A 299 1.63 -3.38 24.77
CA ALA A 299 0.52 -3.28 25.72
C ALA A 299 0.74 -4.17 26.96
N GLU A 300 1.36 -5.32 26.77
CA GLU A 300 1.78 -6.23 27.85
C GLU A 300 3.05 -5.79 28.59
N SER A 301 3.66 -4.66 28.20
CA SER A 301 4.97 -4.23 28.68
C SER A 301 6.04 -5.32 28.54
N SER A 302 5.92 -6.14 27.49
CA SER A 302 6.78 -7.30 27.28
C SER A 302 8.19 -6.89 26.86
N SER A 303 9.17 -7.56 27.45
CA SER A 303 10.58 -7.49 27.00
C SER A 303 10.81 -8.01 25.57
N GLN A 304 9.84 -8.71 24.99
CA GLN A 304 9.91 -9.28 23.64
C GLN A 304 9.45 -8.32 22.55
N ALA A 305 8.92 -7.13 22.89
CA ALA A 305 8.39 -6.19 21.90
C ALA A 305 9.39 -5.82 20.80
N SER A 306 10.66 -5.57 21.15
CA SER A 306 11.71 -5.26 20.15
C SER A 306 12.06 -6.46 19.27
N ALA A 307 12.00 -7.68 19.79
CA ALA A 307 12.24 -8.89 19.01
C ALA A 307 11.08 -9.16 18.03
N ALA A 308 9.84 -8.88 18.45
CA ALA A 308 8.68 -8.96 17.56
C ALA A 308 8.76 -7.93 16.43
N ALA A 309 9.17 -6.69 16.73
CA ALA A 309 9.41 -5.67 15.72
C ALA A 309 10.53 -6.06 14.73
N GLN A 310 11.59 -6.71 15.22
CA GLN A 310 12.66 -7.23 14.36
C GLN A 310 12.14 -8.33 13.42
N ALA A 311 11.39 -9.30 13.92
CA ALA A 311 10.81 -10.35 13.09
C ALA A 311 9.87 -9.79 12.00
N ALA A 312 9.09 -8.74 12.32
CA ALA A 312 8.26 -8.04 11.34
C ALA A 312 9.11 -7.35 10.25
N SER A 313 10.18 -6.66 10.63
CA SER A 313 11.09 -6.02 9.67
C SER A 313 11.79 -7.03 8.76
N GLU A 314 12.15 -8.20 9.30
CA GLU A 314 12.73 -9.30 8.52
C GLU A 314 11.70 -9.86 7.52
N LEU A 315 10.46 -10.10 7.94
CA LEU A 315 9.36 -10.50 7.05
C LEU A 315 9.16 -9.51 5.89
N GLU A 316 9.08 -8.20 6.17
CA GLU A 316 8.92 -7.17 5.15
C GLU A 316 10.08 -7.17 4.13
N ALA A 317 11.32 -7.26 4.62
CA ALA A 317 12.50 -7.28 3.78
C ALA A 317 12.53 -8.52 2.87
N GLU A 318 12.13 -9.68 3.39
CA GLU A 318 12.07 -10.91 2.62
C GLU A 318 10.95 -10.90 1.59
N ILE A 319 9.75 -10.40 1.93
CA ILE A 319 8.66 -10.23 0.96
C ILE A 319 9.09 -9.29 -0.16
N ARG A 320 9.73 -8.15 0.14
CA ARG A 320 10.27 -7.23 -0.88
C ARG A 320 11.29 -7.91 -1.79
N ALA A 321 12.14 -8.77 -1.24
CA ALA A 321 13.15 -9.52 -2.00
C ALA A 321 12.59 -10.76 -2.73
N ALA A 322 11.36 -11.20 -2.40
CA ALA A 322 10.78 -12.41 -2.97
C ALA A 322 10.57 -12.28 -4.48
N SER A 323 10.85 -13.38 -5.16
CA SER A 323 10.72 -13.57 -6.62
C SER A 323 9.71 -14.67 -6.97
N SER A 324 9.05 -15.26 -5.98
CA SER A 324 8.03 -16.30 -6.15
C SER A 324 7.07 -16.36 -4.95
N GLU A 325 5.86 -16.89 -5.17
CA GLU A 325 4.87 -17.08 -4.11
C GLU A 325 5.37 -18.02 -3.00
N ALA A 326 6.17 -19.04 -3.36
CA ALA A 326 6.75 -19.97 -2.40
C ALA A 326 7.76 -19.30 -1.45
N GLN A 327 8.49 -18.28 -1.92
CA GLN A 327 9.38 -17.50 -1.05
C GLN A 327 8.59 -16.65 -0.07
N ILE A 328 7.50 -16.01 -0.52
CA ILE A 328 6.60 -15.26 0.36
C ILE A 328 6.00 -16.19 1.44
N GLU A 329 5.55 -17.39 1.05
CA GLU A 329 5.03 -18.38 2.00
C GLU A 329 6.09 -18.83 3.01
N SER A 330 7.34 -19.03 2.56
CA SER A 330 8.45 -19.35 3.46
C SER A 330 8.68 -18.25 4.49
N SER A 331 8.71 -16.98 4.07
CA SER A 331 8.92 -15.84 4.96
C SER A 331 7.82 -15.72 6.02
N TRP A 332 6.55 -15.94 5.65
CA TRP A 332 5.46 -16.00 6.62
C TRP A 332 5.61 -17.15 7.62
N ASN A 333 6.08 -18.32 7.17
CA ASN A 333 6.32 -19.46 8.06
C ASN A 333 7.46 -19.19 9.05
N ASP A 334 8.54 -18.56 8.60
CA ASP A 334 9.67 -18.17 9.44
C ASP A 334 9.24 -17.12 10.47
N PHE A 335 8.52 -16.07 10.04
CA PHE A 335 7.90 -15.09 10.94
C PHE A 335 6.98 -15.75 11.98
N GLN A 336 6.11 -16.67 11.56
CA GLN A 336 5.20 -17.35 12.46
C GLN A 336 5.98 -18.20 13.50
N ALA A 337 7.08 -18.84 13.12
CA ALA A 337 7.91 -19.61 14.02
C ALA A 337 8.57 -18.72 15.08
N ASP A 338 9.07 -17.55 14.68
CA ASP A 338 9.64 -16.57 15.60
C ASP A 338 8.60 -16.03 16.58
N ILE A 339 7.43 -15.62 16.10
CA ILE A 339 6.36 -15.13 16.98
C ILE A 339 5.87 -16.22 17.96
N LYS A 340 5.75 -17.48 17.54
CA LYS A 340 5.43 -18.60 18.44
C LYS A 340 6.46 -18.73 19.56
N ALA A 341 7.74 -18.59 19.25
CA ALA A 341 8.82 -18.65 20.25
C ALA A 341 8.75 -17.47 21.23
N LEU A 342 8.48 -16.26 20.75
CA LEU A 342 8.30 -15.06 21.58
C LEU A 342 7.09 -15.18 22.50
N VAL A 343 5.96 -15.69 21.98
CA VAL A 343 4.75 -15.96 22.78
C VAL A 343 5.02 -17.03 23.84
N ALA A 344 5.70 -18.12 23.50
CA ALA A 344 6.05 -19.16 24.47
C ALA A 344 6.88 -18.59 25.64
N ALA A 345 7.85 -17.73 25.33
CA ALA A 345 8.67 -17.05 26.33
C ALA A 345 7.82 -16.10 27.20
N GLU A 346 6.97 -15.27 26.59
CA GLU A 346 6.13 -14.31 27.30
C GLU A 346 5.09 -14.98 28.21
N LEU A 347 4.51 -16.09 27.76
CA LEU A 347 3.55 -16.87 28.55
C LEU A 347 4.24 -17.76 29.60
N SER A 348 5.58 -17.88 29.56
CA SER A 348 6.36 -18.82 30.39
C SER A 348 5.90 -20.28 30.25
N VAL A 349 5.55 -20.68 29.02
CA VAL A 349 5.13 -22.06 28.69
C VAL A 349 6.13 -22.71 27.73
N SER A 350 6.03 -24.02 27.54
CA SER A 350 6.83 -24.72 26.52
C SER A 350 6.31 -24.42 25.12
N SER A 351 7.18 -24.49 24.11
CA SER A 351 6.78 -24.37 22.70
C SER A 351 5.68 -25.36 22.32
N SER A 352 5.71 -26.58 22.88
CA SER A 352 4.67 -27.59 22.65
C SER A 352 3.26 -27.16 23.08
N VAL A 353 3.13 -26.29 24.09
CA VAL A 353 1.83 -25.74 24.50
C VAL A 353 1.32 -24.74 23.46
N VAL A 354 2.21 -23.89 22.95
CA VAL A 354 1.89 -22.94 21.88
C VAL A 354 1.54 -23.69 20.58
N ASP A 355 2.28 -24.73 20.23
CA ASP A 355 2.01 -25.55 19.05
C ASP A 355 0.66 -26.29 19.17
N ALA A 356 0.31 -26.77 20.37
CA ALA A 356 -0.99 -27.37 20.63
C ALA A 356 -2.13 -26.35 20.50
N ALA A 357 -1.92 -25.11 20.99
CA ALA A 357 -2.89 -24.02 20.82
C ALA A 357 -3.09 -23.67 19.34
N VAL A 358 -2.03 -23.57 18.56
CA VAL A 358 -2.12 -23.34 17.11
C VAL A 358 -2.78 -24.52 16.40
N SER A 359 -2.47 -25.76 16.79
CA SER A 359 -3.09 -26.96 16.21
C SER A 359 -4.59 -27.07 16.51
N SER A 360 -5.06 -26.46 17.61
CA SER A 360 -6.48 -26.42 17.98
C SER A 360 -7.34 -25.68 16.95
N THR A 361 -6.74 -24.80 16.13
CA THR A 361 -7.46 -24.05 15.09
C THR A 361 -7.51 -24.77 13.74
N SER A 362 -6.94 -25.98 13.62
CA SER A 362 -6.89 -26.74 12.37
C SER A 362 -8.26 -26.94 11.71
N THR A 363 -9.31 -27.21 12.49
CA THR A 363 -10.69 -27.32 11.97
C THR A 363 -11.23 -25.97 11.51
N VAL A 364 -10.96 -24.89 12.27
CA VAL A 364 -11.36 -23.52 11.90
C VAL A 364 -10.68 -23.08 10.60
N ALA A 365 -9.39 -23.39 10.45
CA ALA A 365 -8.63 -23.12 9.24
C ALA A 365 -9.16 -23.91 8.03
N ALA A 366 -9.51 -25.19 8.21
CA ALA A 366 -10.13 -25.99 7.14
C ALA A 366 -11.50 -25.43 6.72
N THR A 367 -12.31 -24.92 7.67
CA THR A 367 -13.56 -24.24 7.36
C THR A 367 -13.32 -22.94 6.58
N LEU A 368 -12.33 -22.13 6.96
CA LEU A 368 -11.94 -20.95 6.20
C LEU A 368 -11.56 -21.32 4.75
N ASP A 369 -10.66 -22.29 4.58
CA ASP A 369 -10.21 -22.73 3.26
C ASP A 369 -11.39 -23.20 2.38
N ALA A 370 -12.33 -23.96 2.95
CA ALA A 370 -13.55 -24.39 2.26
C ALA A 370 -14.47 -23.21 1.89
N SER A 371 -14.65 -22.24 2.79
CA SER A 371 -15.46 -21.04 2.55
C SER A 371 -14.85 -20.17 1.45
N LEU A 372 -13.52 -19.97 1.45
CA LEU A 372 -12.82 -19.19 0.44
C LEU A 372 -12.86 -19.84 -0.94
N LEU A 373 -12.81 -21.18 -1.03
CA LEU A 373 -12.97 -21.90 -2.29
C LEU A 373 -14.35 -21.69 -2.94
N LEU A 374 -15.38 -21.42 -2.13
CA LEU A 374 -16.74 -21.17 -2.58
C LEU A 374 -17.07 -19.68 -2.68
N ALA A 375 -16.19 -18.81 -2.20
CA ALA A 375 -16.41 -17.37 -2.19
C ALA A 375 -16.37 -16.79 -3.60
N SER A 376 -17.52 -16.35 -4.10
CA SER A 376 -17.64 -15.66 -5.39
C SER A 376 -17.76 -14.14 -5.25
N THR A 377 -17.82 -13.62 -4.03
CA THR A 377 -18.02 -12.19 -3.73
C THR A 377 -17.06 -11.72 -2.64
N ILE A 378 -16.81 -10.41 -2.59
CA ILE A 378 -16.00 -9.78 -1.54
C ILE A 378 -16.63 -10.00 -0.16
N ASP A 379 -17.94 -9.79 -0.04
CA ASP A 379 -18.67 -10.03 1.21
C ASP A 379 -18.47 -11.45 1.74
N ALA A 380 -18.43 -12.46 0.87
CA ALA A 380 -18.20 -13.85 1.28
C ALA A 380 -16.77 -14.05 1.83
N VAL A 381 -15.75 -13.45 1.20
CA VAL A 381 -14.36 -13.46 1.70
C VAL A 381 -14.29 -12.79 3.07
N VAL A 382 -14.85 -11.59 3.20
CA VAL A 382 -14.83 -10.79 4.44
C VAL A 382 -15.56 -11.52 5.57
N ASN A 383 -16.73 -12.11 5.30
CA ASN A 383 -17.48 -12.91 6.27
C ASN A 383 -16.69 -14.13 6.75
N ALA A 384 -16.09 -14.88 5.82
CA ALA A 384 -15.29 -16.07 6.16
C ALA A 384 -14.09 -15.70 7.04
N LYS A 385 -13.42 -14.57 6.75
CA LYS A 385 -12.32 -14.04 7.56
C LYS A 385 -12.77 -13.63 8.96
N ALA A 386 -13.87 -12.90 9.07
CA ALA A 386 -14.38 -12.46 10.36
C ALA A 386 -14.74 -13.66 11.26
N GLU A 387 -15.38 -14.68 10.70
CA GLU A 387 -15.68 -15.93 11.40
C GLU A 387 -14.41 -16.69 11.81
N TYR A 388 -13.41 -16.75 10.92
CA TYR A 388 -12.11 -17.33 11.22
C TYR A 388 -11.44 -16.65 12.42
N TYR A 389 -11.28 -15.33 12.39
CA TYR A 389 -10.63 -14.58 13.46
C TYR A 389 -11.34 -14.79 14.81
N ALA A 390 -12.66 -14.66 14.85
CA ALA A 390 -13.43 -14.87 16.07
C ALA A 390 -13.30 -16.30 16.62
N SER A 391 -13.38 -17.31 15.75
CA SER A 391 -13.33 -18.73 16.14
C SER A 391 -11.92 -19.18 16.53
N ALA A 392 -10.91 -18.74 15.79
CA ALA A 392 -9.52 -19.06 16.05
C ALA A 392 -9.04 -18.44 17.37
N GLU A 393 -9.39 -17.18 17.64
CA GLU A 393 -9.04 -16.52 18.91
C GLU A 393 -9.68 -17.24 20.09
N SER A 394 -10.96 -17.61 19.99
CA SER A 394 -11.66 -18.35 21.05
C SER A 394 -11.04 -19.73 21.31
N SER A 395 -10.67 -20.44 20.24
CA SER A 395 -10.04 -21.76 20.32
C SER A 395 -8.65 -21.68 20.97
N MET A 396 -7.81 -20.73 20.54
CA MET A 396 -6.47 -20.53 21.10
C MET A 396 -6.53 -20.07 22.56
N ARG A 397 -7.45 -19.15 22.90
CA ARG A 397 -7.65 -18.68 24.28
C ARG A 397 -8.00 -19.85 25.21
N THR A 398 -8.89 -20.74 24.77
CA THR A 398 -9.27 -21.94 25.52
C THR A 398 -8.09 -22.88 25.69
N ALA A 399 -7.30 -23.11 24.65
CA ALA A 399 -6.12 -23.96 24.71
C ALA A 399 -5.02 -23.39 25.63
N LEU A 400 -4.92 -22.07 25.73
CA LEU A 400 -3.95 -21.36 26.57
C LEU A 400 -4.48 -21.00 27.96
N ALA A 401 -5.69 -21.44 28.34
CA ALA A 401 -6.39 -20.98 29.54
C ALA A 401 -5.65 -21.22 30.87
N THR A 402 -4.61 -22.06 30.88
CA THR A 402 -3.73 -22.24 32.04
C THR A 402 -2.77 -21.06 32.28
N SER A 403 -2.61 -20.16 31.31
CA SER A 403 -1.81 -18.94 31.43
C SER A 403 -2.71 -17.75 31.79
N ALA A 404 -2.24 -16.90 32.70
CA ALA A 404 -2.91 -15.62 33.01
C ALA A 404 -2.91 -14.64 31.81
N LYS A 405 -2.06 -14.88 30.81
CA LYS A 405 -1.93 -14.09 29.57
C LYS A 405 -2.52 -14.80 28.34
N ALA A 406 -3.49 -15.71 28.55
CA ALA A 406 -4.10 -16.49 27.48
C ALA A 406 -4.71 -15.61 26.37
N ASP A 407 -5.33 -14.49 26.74
CA ASP A 407 -5.92 -13.55 25.78
C ASP A 407 -4.87 -12.91 24.87
N PHE A 408 -3.76 -12.43 25.44
CA PHE A 408 -2.63 -11.91 24.69
C PHE A 408 -2.07 -12.97 23.72
N GLY A 409 -1.80 -14.18 24.23
CA GLY A 409 -1.27 -15.26 23.41
C GLY A 409 -2.19 -15.62 22.25
N ALA A 410 -3.50 -15.68 22.48
CA ALA A 410 -4.49 -15.93 21.45
C ALA A 410 -4.51 -14.85 20.37
N ARG A 411 -4.55 -13.56 20.75
CA ARG A 411 -4.57 -12.44 19.78
C ARG A 411 -3.33 -12.44 18.90
N VAL A 412 -2.14 -12.55 19.51
CA VAL A 412 -0.87 -12.56 18.77
C VAL A 412 -0.75 -13.76 17.83
N LEU A 413 -1.06 -14.96 18.30
CA LEU A 413 -0.92 -16.18 17.48
C LEU A 413 -1.92 -16.23 16.32
N VAL A 414 -3.13 -15.70 16.50
CA VAL A 414 -4.10 -15.61 15.41
C VAL A 414 -3.65 -14.59 14.37
N LEU A 415 -3.17 -13.41 14.78
CA LEU A 415 -2.62 -12.42 13.85
C LEU A 415 -1.43 -13.01 13.06
N ALA A 416 -0.49 -13.66 13.76
CA ALA A 416 0.70 -14.26 13.14
C ALA A 416 0.38 -15.45 12.21
N SER A 417 -0.80 -16.06 12.34
CA SER A 417 -1.22 -17.12 11.42
C SER A 417 -1.43 -16.61 9.99
N GLY A 418 -1.71 -15.30 9.82
CA GLY A 418 -1.80 -14.64 8.52
C GLY A 418 -2.80 -15.27 7.55
N ARG A 419 -3.69 -16.14 8.05
CA ARG A 419 -4.59 -16.98 7.26
C ARG A 419 -5.83 -16.25 6.81
#